data_AF-A0A1E4JB83-F1
#
_entry.id   AF-A0A1E4JB83-F1
#
_cell.length_a   1.000
_cell.length_b   1.000
_cell.length_c   1.000
_cell.angle_alpha   90.00
_cell.angle_beta   90.00
_cell.angle_gamma   90.00
#
_symmetry.space_group_name_H-M   'P 1'
#
loop_
_entity.id
_entity.type
_entity.pdbx_description
1 polymer ?
#
loop_
_entity_poly.entity_id
_entity_poly.type
_entity_poly.pdbx_seq_one_letter_code
_entity_poly.pdbx_strand_id
1 'polypeptide(L)'
;MLQLTALRTAGDPRFTAPIVVAGQVQADAIEAQLAAVGIAPLALILEPEGRNTAPAIALAALAAPPQSPLLVMPSDHAITDLPAFHRAIDAMLPPVAEGWLATFGITPDGPETGYGYIRIGPAIAPGVHRVARFVEKPDEDAARAMLAEGGHAWNGGIFLFRADALLEALARHAPAMLAACRAAMAHGVRDGGRLLPDAAEFAACPADSIDYAVMEKADRVAVAPVAMGWSDVGSWDALHALGPHDGNGNALDGEIVALDVRNCLIRSDGPTIAAIGVSDLIIVASGNNVLVMPRGRSQEVRSIVAALQAKETGE
;
A
#
# COMPACT_ATOMS: atom_id res chain seq x y z
N MET A 1 -4.36 -7.83 -6.49
CA MET A 1 -4.38 -6.78 -5.46
C MET A 1 -4.91 -5.44 -5.97
N LEU A 2 -4.34 -4.86 -7.04
CA LEU A 2 -4.82 -3.60 -7.62
C LEU A 2 -6.34 -3.56 -7.83
N GLN A 3 -6.90 -4.60 -8.46
CA GLN A 3 -8.35 -4.74 -8.66
C GLN A 3 -9.14 -4.69 -7.35
N LEU A 4 -8.70 -5.44 -6.33
CA LEU A 4 -9.33 -5.43 -5.01
C LEU A 4 -9.31 -4.04 -4.40
N THR A 5 -8.17 -3.33 -4.51
CA THR A 5 -8.02 -1.96 -4.03
C THR A 5 -8.97 -0.99 -4.73
N ALA A 6 -9.08 -1.06 -6.06
CA ALA A 6 -9.98 -0.21 -6.83
C ALA A 6 -11.46 -0.50 -6.53
N LEU A 7 -11.81 -1.76 -6.29
CA LEU A 7 -13.17 -2.19 -5.95
C LEU A 7 -13.61 -1.76 -4.53
N ARG A 8 -12.69 -1.35 -3.63
CA ARG A 8 -13.04 -0.87 -2.27
C ARG A 8 -13.96 0.35 -2.27
N THR A 9 -13.89 1.16 -3.33
CA THR A 9 -14.64 2.41 -3.47
C THR A 9 -15.55 2.41 -4.69
N ALA A 10 -15.59 1.31 -5.46
CA ALA A 10 -16.39 1.22 -6.67
C ALA A 10 -17.88 1.16 -6.36
N GLY A 11 -18.69 1.91 -7.12
CA GLY A 11 -20.15 1.95 -6.97
C GLY A 11 -20.66 2.82 -5.81
N ASP A 12 -19.78 3.37 -4.98
CA ASP A 12 -20.14 4.31 -3.94
C ASP A 12 -20.08 5.75 -4.48
N PRO A 13 -21.19 6.52 -4.44
CA PRO A 13 -21.29 7.84 -5.05
C PRO A 13 -20.42 8.90 -4.36
N ARG A 14 -19.84 8.62 -3.19
CA ARG A 14 -18.91 9.52 -2.50
C ARG A 14 -17.55 9.61 -3.20
N PHE A 15 -17.20 8.61 -4.00
CA PHE A 15 -15.89 8.50 -4.64
C PHE A 15 -15.99 8.76 -6.14
N THR A 16 -14.99 9.46 -6.67
CA THR A 16 -14.78 9.55 -8.11
C THR A 16 -13.98 8.34 -8.61
N ALA A 17 -13.84 8.22 -9.93
CA ALA A 17 -12.88 7.30 -10.53
C ALA A 17 -11.45 7.54 -9.96
N PRO A 18 -10.62 6.48 -9.81
CA PRO A 18 -9.33 6.59 -9.17
C PRO A 18 -8.31 7.34 -10.04
N ILE A 19 -7.40 8.07 -9.41
CA ILE A 19 -6.13 8.46 -10.01
C ILE A 19 -5.14 7.35 -9.66
N VAL A 20 -4.48 6.78 -10.66
CA VAL A 20 -3.45 5.76 -10.46
C VAL A 20 -2.09 6.37 -10.77
N VAL A 21 -1.14 6.21 -9.86
CA VAL A 21 0.26 6.59 -10.04
C VAL A 21 1.10 5.32 -10.02
N ALA A 22 1.90 5.11 -11.05
CA ALA A 22 2.70 3.90 -11.22
C ALA A 22 3.89 4.14 -12.14
N GLY A 23 4.84 3.20 -12.18
CA GLY A 23 5.95 3.27 -13.14
C GLY A 23 5.48 3.05 -14.58
N GLN A 24 6.11 3.71 -15.54
CA GLN A 24 5.76 3.63 -16.98
C GLN A 24 5.62 2.21 -17.52
N VAL A 25 6.48 1.28 -17.08
CA VAL A 25 6.47 -0.12 -17.54
C VAL A 25 5.22 -0.90 -17.14
N GLN A 26 4.42 -0.39 -16.20
CA GLN A 26 3.22 -1.06 -15.67
C GLN A 26 1.93 -0.59 -16.34
N ALA A 27 1.99 0.41 -17.23
CA ALA A 27 0.81 1.11 -17.76
C ALA A 27 -0.23 0.16 -18.38
N ASP A 28 0.19 -0.67 -19.33
CA ASP A 28 -0.71 -1.57 -20.05
C ASP A 28 -1.34 -2.62 -19.12
N ALA A 29 -0.55 -3.15 -18.16
CA ALA A 29 -1.03 -4.13 -17.19
C ALA A 29 -2.07 -3.52 -16.23
N ILE A 30 -1.86 -2.27 -15.80
CA ILE A 30 -2.80 -1.55 -14.93
C ILE A 30 -4.12 -1.31 -15.67
N GLU A 31 -4.07 -0.80 -16.90
CA GLU A 31 -5.26 -0.55 -17.70
C GLU A 31 -6.05 -1.84 -17.94
N ALA A 32 -5.37 -2.93 -18.32
CA ALA A 32 -5.99 -4.23 -18.52
C ALA A 32 -6.66 -4.74 -17.22
N GLN A 33 -5.98 -4.62 -16.08
CA GLN A 33 -6.53 -5.05 -14.79
C GLN A 33 -7.75 -4.24 -14.36
N LEU A 34 -7.74 -2.91 -14.53
CA LEU A 34 -8.88 -2.06 -14.17
C LEU A 34 -10.05 -2.27 -15.13
N ALA A 35 -9.79 -2.40 -16.44
CA ALA A 35 -10.82 -2.68 -17.43
C ALA A 35 -11.53 -4.01 -17.17
N ALA A 36 -10.79 -5.05 -16.75
CA ALA A 36 -11.34 -6.36 -16.40
C ALA A 36 -12.36 -6.33 -15.25
N VAL A 37 -12.33 -5.28 -14.40
CA VAL A 37 -13.31 -5.06 -13.32
C VAL A 37 -14.23 -3.87 -13.58
N GLY A 38 -14.28 -3.38 -14.83
CA GLY A 38 -15.19 -2.31 -15.25
C GLY A 38 -14.84 -0.92 -14.72
N ILE A 39 -13.58 -0.69 -14.32
CA ILE A 39 -13.12 0.60 -13.79
C ILE A 39 -12.26 1.30 -14.85
N ALA A 40 -12.63 2.53 -15.18
CA ALA A 40 -11.77 3.45 -15.94
C ALA A 40 -11.16 4.47 -14.96
N PRO A 41 -9.82 4.61 -14.88
CA PRO A 41 -9.21 5.60 -14.01
C PRO A 41 -9.50 7.02 -14.52
N LEU A 42 -9.59 7.98 -13.59
CA LEU A 42 -9.67 9.41 -13.90
C LEU A 42 -8.39 9.90 -14.58
N ALA A 43 -7.25 9.38 -14.14
CA ALA A 43 -5.94 9.61 -14.73
C ALA A 43 -5.00 8.44 -14.39
N LEU A 44 -4.13 8.10 -15.34
CA LEU A 44 -2.99 7.20 -15.12
C LEU A 44 -1.70 8.01 -15.23
N ILE A 45 -1.12 8.39 -14.09
CA ILE A 45 0.13 9.14 -14.01
C ILE A 45 1.29 8.14 -14.00
N LEU A 46 2.18 8.24 -14.99
CA LEU A 46 3.24 7.28 -15.23
C LEU A 46 4.61 7.86 -14.86
N GLU A 47 5.10 7.49 -13.68
CA GLU A 47 6.40 7.90 -13.18
C GLU A 47 7.52 7.38 -14.10
N PRO A 48 8.43 8.26 -14.57
CA PRO A 48 9.56 7.87 -15.42
C PRO A 48 10.60 7.03 -14.66
N GLU A 49 10.66 7.17 -13.33
CA GLU A 49 11.49 6.37 -12.43
C GLU A 49 10.90 6.37 -11.02
N GLY A 50 11.30 5.41 -10.18
CA GLY A 50 10.80 5.32 -8.80
C GLY A 50 11.45 6.35 -7.87
N ARG A 51 10.64 7.21 -7.24
CA ARG A 51 11.08 8.19 -6.24
C ARG A 51 10.40 8.03 -4.87
N ASN A 52 9.84 6.84 -4.60
CA ASN A 52 9.10 6.49 -3.36
C ASN A 52 7.75 7.23 -3.25
N THR A 53 7.05 7.14 -2.11
CA THR A 53 5.62 7.48 -2.03
C THR A 53 5.33 8.98 -2.00
N ALA A 54 6.20 9.84 -1.46
CA ALA A 54 5.90 11.27 -1.38
C ALA A 54 5.78 11.94 -2.77
N PRO A 55 6.71 11.71 -3.72
CA PRO A 55 6.56 12.24 -5.08
C PRO A 55 5.33 11.70 -5.81
N ALA A 56 5.05 10.40 -5.71
CA ALA A 56 3.87 9.80 -6.33
C ALA A 56 2.56 10.45 -5.85
N ILE A 57 2.43 10.64 -4.54
CA ILE A 57 1.27 11.29 -3.93
C ILE A 57 1.21 12.78 -4.32
N ALA A 58 2.36 13.46 -4.40
CA ALA A 58 2.43 14.85 -4.84
C ALA A 58 1.93 15.02 -6.28
N LEU A 59 2.30 14.12 -7.19
CA LEU A 59 1.79 14.11 -8.57
C LEU A 59 0.26 13.94 -8.61
N ALA A 60 -0.28 12.99 -7.82
CA ALA A 60 -1.73 12.80 -7.71
C ALA A 60 -2.44 14.05 -7.17
N ALA A 61 -1.87 14.69 -6.15
CA ALA A 61 -2.44 15.92 -5.58
C ALA A 61 -2.39 17.12 -6.52
N LEU A 62 -1.34 17.22 -7.36
CA LEU A 62 -1.27 18.23 -8.42
C LEU A 62 -2.29 18.00 -9.55
N ALA A 63 -2.67 16.74 -9.79
CA ALA A 63 -3.68 16.38 -10.80
C ALA A 63 -5.12 16.52 -10.29
N ALA A 64 -5.33 16.58 -8.98
CA ALA A 64 -6.65 16.68 -8.35
C ALA A 64 -7.11 18.13 -8.13
N PRO A 65 -8.43 18.39 -8.03
CA PRO A 65 -8.90 19.72 -7.66
C PRO A 65 -8.45 20.08 -6.24
N PRO A 66 -7.97 21.32 -5.98
CA PRO A 66 -7.27 21.68 -4.74
C PRO A 66 -8.01 21.32 -3.44
N GLN A 67 -9.34 21.52 -3.41
CA GLN A 67 -10.13 21.28 -2.20
C GLN A 67 -10.70 19.85 -2.09
N SER A 68 -10.33 18.94 -2.99
CA SER A 68 -10.84 17.56 -2.97
C SER A 68 -10.08 16.73 -1.93
N PRO A 69 -10.76 15.97 -1.06
CA PRO A 69 -10.14 14.91 -0.28
C PRO A 69 -9.57 13.82 -1.19
N LEU A 70 -8.35 13.38 -0.89
CA LEU A 70 -7.65 12.29 -1.57
C LEU A 70 -7.50 11.14 -0.59
N LEU A 71 -8.19 10.04 -0.88
CA LEU A 71 -7.96 8.75 -0.22
C LEU A 71 -6.80 8.05 -0.93
N VAL A 72 -5.64 8.03 -0.29
CA VAL A 72 -4.43 7.41 -0.82
C VAL A 72 -4.34 5.98 -0.30
N MET A 73 -4.30 5.02 -1.22
CA MET A 73 -4.25 3.60 -0.91
C MET A 73 -3.10 2.93 -1.67
N PRO A 74 -2.20 2.20 -0.98
CA PRO A 74 -1.31 1.26 -1.63
C PRO A 74 -2.10 0.17 -2.36
N SER A 75 -1.64 -0.18 -3.55
CA SER A 75 -2.36 -1.10 -4.45
C SER A 75 -2.25 -2.57 -4.05
N ASP A 76 -1.36 -2.88 -3.12
CA ASP A 76 -0.91 -4.18 -2.66
C ASP A 76 -1.43 -4.58 -1.27
N HIS A 77 -2.13 -3.70 -0.56
CA HIS A 77 -2.78 -4.06 0.72
C HIS A 77 -4.03 -4.91 0.52
N ALA A 78 -4.47 -5.63 1.55
CA ALA A 78 -5.77 -6.28 1.66
C ALA A 78 -6.59 -5.67 2.81
N ILE A 79 -7.91 -5.60 2.62
CA ILE A 79 -8.87 -5.12 3.61
C ILE A 79 -10.11 -5.99 3.48
N THR A 80 -10.50 -6.68 4.55
CA THR A 80 -11.62 -7.65 4.54
C THR A 80 -12.92 -7.08 5.11
N ASP A 81 -12.87 -6.07 5.98
CA ASP A 81 -14.05 -5.36 6.49
C ASP A 81 -14.16 -3.95 5.87
N LEU A 82 -14.73 -3.89 4.66
CA LEU A 82 -14.98 -2.64 3.96
C LEU A 82 -15.94 -1.70 4.72
N PRO A 83 -17.01 -2.17 5.39
CA PRO A 83 -17.81 -1.30 6.25
C PRO A 83 -17.02 -0.58 7.34
N ALA A 84 -16.07 -1.26 8.02
CA ALA A 84 -15.20 -0.62 9.00
C ALA A 84 -14.27 0.42 8.36
N PHE A 85 -13.69 0.10 7.20
CA PHE A 85 -12.87 1.02 6.42
C PHE A 85 -13.64 2.30 6.05
N HIS A 86 -14.86 2.16 5.53
CA HIS A 86 -15.71 3.31 5.17
C HIS A 86 -16.13 4.15 6.37
N ARG A 87 -16.45 3.54 7.51
CA ARG A 87 -16.74 4.29 8.75
C ARG A 87 -15.54 5.12 9.22
N ALA A 88 -14.32 4.60 9.07
CA ALA A 88 -13.11 5.34 9.40
C ALA A 88 -12.87 6.52 8.44
N ILE A 89 -13.15 6.35 7.14
CA ILE A 89 -13.15 7.47 6.17
C ILE A 89 -14.11 8.56 6.63
N ASP A 90 -15.36 8.20 6.93
CA ASP A 90 -16.40 9.15 7.33
C ASP A 90 -16.02 9.92 8.61
N ALA A 91 -15.41 9.24 9.58
CA ALA A 91 -14.94 9.87 10.81
C ALA A 91 -13.84 10.91 10.56
N MET A 92 -12.96 10.67 9.58
CA MET A 92 -11.84 11.55 9.25
C MET A 92 -12.20 12.71 8.32
N LEU A 93 -13.32 12.64 7.59
CA LEU A 93 -13.71 13.71 6.65
C LEU A 93 -13.84 15.10 7.30
N PRO A 94 -14.48 15.28 8.48
CA PRO A 94 -14.56 16.59 9.12
C PRO A 94 -13.19 17.22 9.45
N PRO A 95 -12.24 16.57 10.16
CA PRO A 95 -10.93 17.15 10.36
C PRO A 95 -10.15 17.34 9.04
N VAL A 96 -10.28 16.44 8.05
CA VAL A 96 -9.65 16.61 6.74
C VAL A 96 -10.16 17.86 6.02
N ALA A 97 -11.46 18.16 6.12
CA ALA A 97 -12.04 19.40 5.58
C ALA A 97 -11.43 20.66 6.22
N GLU A 98 -10.94 20.57 7.45
CA GLU A 98 -10.23 21.66 8.14
C GLU A 98 -8.71 21.70 7.81
N GLY A 99 -8.21 20.78 6.98
CA GLY A 99 -6.80 20.69 6.58
C GLY A 99 -5.93 19.81 7.47
N TRP A 100 -6.51 18.90 8.25
CA TRP A 100 -5.73 17.83 8.90
C TRP A 100 -5.27 16.79 7.87
N LEU A 101 -4.06 16.26 8.06
CA LEU A 101 -3.54 15.12 7.31
C LEU A 101 -3.85 13.86 8.09
N ALA A 102 -4.77 13.03 7.61
CA ALA A 102 -5.24 11.87 8.35
C ALA A 102 -4.61 10.56 7.85
N THR A 103 -4.41 9.60 8.76
CA THR A 103 -3.95 8.23 8.48
C THR A 103 -4.81 7.21 9.23
N PHE A 104 -4.78 5.97 8.77
CA PHE A 104 -5.46 4.85 9.42
C PHE A 104 -4.49 4.16 10.40
N GLY A 105 -4.89 4.09 11.66
CA GLY A 105 -4.15 3.39 12.70
C GLY A 105 -4.65 1.96 12.84
N ILE A 106 -3.87 0.98 12.38
CA ILE A 106 -4.26 -0.43 12.47
C ILE A 106 -3.97 -0.94 13.88
N THR A 107 -4.93 -1.69 14.45
CA THR A 107 -4.72 -2.32 15.76
C THR A 107 -3.59 -3.34 15.68
N PRO A 108 -2.50 -3.18 16.45
CA PRO A 108 -1.41 -4.15 16.47
C PRO A 108 -1.84 -5.47 17.10
N ASP A 109 -1.48 -6.59 16.49
CA ASP A 109 -1.67 -7.94 17.06
C ASP A 109 -0.34 -8.65 17.39
N GLY A 110 0.79 -8.02 17.09
CA GLY A 110 2.14 -8.54 17.32
C GLY A 110 3.22 -7.45 17.28
N PRO A 111 4.45 -7.74 17.75
CA PRO A 111 5.54 -6.76 17.78
C PRO A 111 6.23 -6.67 16.42
N GLU A 112 5.48 -6.28 15.38
CA GLU A 112 5.98 -6.19 14.01
C GLU A 112 7.04 -5.11 13.89
N THR A 113 8.24 -5.45 13.40
CA THR A 113 9.36 -4.51 13.20
C THR A 113 9.38 -3.90 11.80
N GLY A 114 8.58 -4.45 10.88
CA GLY A 114 8.46 -3.99 9.50
C GLY A 114 7.56 -2.77 9.32
N TYR A 115 6.76 -2.44 10.34
CA TYR A 115 5.74 -1.39 10.29
C TYR A 115 6.16 -0.14 11.06
N GLY A 116 5.62 1.00 10.63
CA GLY A 116 5.61 2.21 11.46
C GLY A 116 4.57 2.10 12.58
N TYR A 117 4.84 2.73 13.71
CA TYR A 117 3.94 2.85 14.85
C TYR A 117 3.53 4.29 15.05
N ILE A 118 2.27 4.47 15.44
CA ILE A 118 1.61 5.73 15.70
C ILE A 118 1.21 5.73 17.17
N ARG A 119 1.78 6.65 17.95
CA ARG A 119 1.26 6.95 19.29
C ARG A 119 -0.02 7.76 19.15
N ILE A 120 -1.13 7.18 19.61
CA ILE A 120 -2.43 7.82 19.61
C ILE A 120 -2.46 8.90 20.69
N GLY A 121 -2.78 10.13 20.29
CA GLY A 121 -2.90 11.28 21.17
C GLY A 121 -4.35 11.59 21.56
N PRO A 122 -4.62 12.82 22.03
CA PRO A 122 -5.95 13.27 22.40
C PRO A 122 -6.95 13.16 21.24
N ALA A 123 -8.21 12.87 21.57
CA ALA A 123 -9.30 12.92 20.60
C ALA A 123 -9.48 14.34 20.05
N ILE A 124 -9.64 14.47 18.74
CA ILE A 124 -9.94 15.73 18.05
C ILE A 124 -11.34 15.73 17.43
N ALA A 125 -11.90 14.54 17.20
CA ALA A 125 -13.27 14.31 16.77
C ALA A 125 -13.70 12.89 17.20
N PRO A 126 -15.00 12.52 17.15
CA PRO A 126 -15.42 11.15 17.42
C PRO A 126 -14.70 10.14 16.54
N GLY A 127 -13.98 9.18 17.15
CA GLY A 127 -13.22 8.16 16.43
C GLY A 127 -11.91 8.65 15.76
N VAL A 128 -11.53 9.91 15.97
CA VAL A 128 -10.31 10.49 15.38
C VAL A 128 -9.47 11.19 16.45
N HIS A 129 -8.20 10.87 16.45
CA HIS A 129 -7.23 11.34 17.43
C HIS A 129 -6.12 12.12 16.74
N ARG A 130 -5.47 13.02 17.47
CA ARG A 130 -4.19 13.59 17.03
C ARG A 130 -3.11 12.50 17.08
N VAL A 131 -2.21 12.47 16.10
CA VAL A 131 -0.97 11.69 16.23
C VAL A 131 -0.03 12.41 17.18
N ALA A 132 0.35 11.74 18.27
CA ALA A 132 1.30 12.29 19.23
C ALA A 132 2.75 12.07 18.78
N ARG A 133 3.03 10.93 18.14
CA ARG A 133 4.38 10.57 17.66
C ARG A 133 4.31 9.46 16.61
N PHE A 134 5.22 9.50 15.64
CA PHE A 134 5.54 8.38 14.75
C PHE A 134 6.85 7.70 15.17
N VAL A 135 6.90 6.38 15.01
CA VAL A 135 8.10 5.55 15.20
C VAL A 135 8.17 4.58 14.02
N GLU A 136 9.02 4.86 13.04
CA GLU A 136 9.18 4.00 11.86
C GLU A 136 10.09 2.81 12.15
N LYS A 137 9.61 1.60 11.87
CA LYS A 137 10.38 0.33 11.90
C LYS A 137 11.24 0.16 13.16
N PRO A 138 10.61 0.11 14.34
CA PRO A 138 11.31 -0.12 15.59
C PRO A 138 12.02 -1.49 15.58
N ASP A 139 13.04 -1.63 16.42
CA ASP A 139 13.54 -2.96 16.77
C ASP A 139 12.49 -3.75 17.58
N GLU A 140 12.73 -5.05 17.75
CA GLU A 140 11.77 -5.95 18.39
C GLU A 140 11.48 -5.56 19.84
N ASP A 141 12.49 -5.10 20.58
CA ASP A 141 12.34 -4.69 21.98
C ASP A 141 11.46 -3.43 22.10
N ALA A 142 11.68 -2.44 21.22
CA ALA A 142 10.86 -1.25 21.16
C ALA A 142 9.42 -1.56 20.70
N ALA A 143 9.22 -2.47 19.74
CA ALA A 143 7.89 -2.92 19.33
C ALA A 143 7.14 -3.60 20.48
N ARG A 144 7.80 -4.51 21.21
CA ARG A 144 7.23 -5.18 22.41
C ARG A 144 6.89 -4.17 23.50
N ALA A 145 7.75 -3.18 23.74
CA ALA A 145 7.49 -2.13 24.71
C ALA A 145 6.26 -1.28 24.35
N MET A 146 6.12 -0.89 23.08
CA MET A 146 4.95 -0.12 22.60
C MET A 146 3.64 -0.89 22.71
N LEU A 147 3.65 -2.21 22.45
CA LEU A 147 2.49 -3.06 22.69
C LEU A 147 2.11 -3.14 24.17
N ALA A 148 3.11 -3.34 25.04
CA ALA A 148 2.88 -3.44 26.48
C ALA A 148 2.37 -2.12 27.07
N GLU A 149 2.83 -0.99 26.55
CA GLU A 149 2.35 0.34 26.92
C GLU A 149 0.90 0.58 26.47
N GLY A 150 0.49 -0.03 25.35
CA GLY A 150 -0.78 0.25 24.68
C GLY A 150 -0.83 1.65 24.08
N GLY A 151 -1.98 2.02 23.52
CA GLY A 151 -2.17 3.35 22.90
C GLY A 151 -1.36 3.58 21.61
N HIS A 152 -0.83 2.51 21.03
CA HIS A 152 -0.13 2.53 19.74
C HIS A 152 -0.97 1.83 18.67
N ALA A 153 -0.85 2.30 17.43
CA ALA A 153 -1.40 1.66 16.25
C ALA A 153 -0.30 1.52 15.19
N TRP A 154 -0.41 0.54 14.30
CA TRP A 154 0.46 0.50 13.13
C TRP A 154 0.03 1.55 12.10
N ASN A 155 1.02 2.12 11.41
CA ASN A 155 0.82 2.94 10.24
C ASN A 155 0.53 2.04 9.04
N GLY A 156 -0.74 1.98 8.63
CA GLY A 156 -1.16 1.14 7.51
C GLY A 156 -0.84 1.71 6.13
N GLY A 157 -0.10 2.81 6.04
CA GLY A 157 0.28 3.44 4.75
C GLY A 157 -0.90 3.97 3.92
N ILE A 158 -2.08 4.09 4.53
CA ILE A 158 -3.30 4.64 3.90
C ILE A 158 -3.53 6.02 4.49
N PHE A 159 -3.78 7.01 3.63
CA PHE A 159 -3.92 8.40 4.05
C PHE A 159 -5.20 9.02 3.49
N LEU A 160 -5.68 10.05 4.19
CA LEU A 160 -6.79 10.89 3.74
C LEU A 160 -6.45 12.36 4.03
N PHE A 161 -6.33 13.17 2.99
CA PHE A 161 -6.08 14.61 3.13
C PHE A 161 -6.64 15.39 1.94
N ARG A 162 -6.87 16.69 2.14
CA ARG A 162 -7.21 17.60 1.05
C ARG A 162 -5.97 17.84 0.18
N ALA A 163 -6.14 17.88 -1.14
CA ALA A 163 -5.03 17.99 -2.08
C ALA A 163 -4.16 19.24 -1.80
N ASP A 164 -4.78 20.40 -1.59
CA ASP A 164 -4.11 21.65 -1.23
C ASP A 164 -3.37 21.57 0.11
N ALA A 165 -3.95 20.95 1.14
CA ALA A 165 -3.36 20.82 2.48
C ALA A 165 -2.10 19.96 2.44
N LEU A 166 -2.10 18.88 1.63
CA LEU A 166 -0.90 18.12 1.36
C LEU A 166 0.15 18.99 0.64
N LEU A 167 -0.23 19.69 -0.42
CA LEU A 167 0.71 20.52 -1.19
C LEU A 167 1.31 21.65 -0.33
N GLU A 168 0.53 22.23 0.59
CA GLU A 168 1.00 23.20 1.60
C GLU A 168 1.97 22.55 2.60
N ALA A 169 1.73 21.31 3.01
CA ALA A 169 2.64 20.58 3.88
C ALA A 169 3.96 20.26 3.16
N LEU A 170 3.90 19.82 1.90
CA LEU A 170 5.09 19.63 1.06
C LEU A 170 5.85 20.94 0.83
N ALA A 171 5.15 22.06 0.61
CA ALA A 171 5.80 23.36 0.48
C ALA A 171 6.60 23.76 1.72
N ARG A 172 6.14 23.36 2.91
CA ARG A 172 6.82 23.63 4.19
C ARG A 172 7.95 22.66 4.50
N HIS A 173 7.76 21.38 4.26
CA HIS A 173 8.65 20.32 4.76
C HIS A 173 9.53 19.67 3.67
N ALA A 174 9.14 19.77 2.40
CA ALA A 174 9.85 19.24 1.25
C ALA A 174 9.71 20.14 -0.01
N PRO A 175 10.08 21.44 0.06
CA PRO A 175 9.83 22.40 -1.02
C PRO A 175 10.48 22.03 -2.35
N ALA A 176 11.67 21.43 -2.33
CA ALA A 176 12.36 20.96 -3.54
C ALA A 176 11.59 19.84 -4.25
N MET A 177 10.96 18.94 -3.50
CA MET A 177 10.11 17.87 -4.04
C MET A 177 8.87 18.46 -4.70
N LEU A 178 8.19 19.38 -4.03
CA LEU A 178 7.02 20.05 -4.62
C LEU A 178 7.38 20.81 -5.90
N ALA A 179 8.51 21.53 -5.91
CA ALA A 179 8.97 22.26 -7.08
C ALA A 179 9.25 21.33 -8.27
N ALA A 180 9.98 20.23 -8.04
CA ALA A 180 10.28 19.24 -9.07
C ALA A 180 9.01 18.56 -9.61
N CYS A 181 8.10 18.12 -8.74
CA CYS A 181 6.82 17.55 -9.15
C CYS A 181 5.96 18.55 -9.95
N ARG A 182 5.95 19.84 -9.56
CA ARG A 182 5.24 20.89 -10.32
C ARG A 182 5.84 21.10 -11.71
N ALA A 183 7.16 21.18 -11.82
CA ALA A 183 7.86 21.33 -13.09
C ALA A 183 7.61 20.11 -14.00
N ALA A 184 7.73 18.90 -13.44
CA ALA A 184 7.47 17.65 -14.14
C ALA A 184 6.03 17.56 -14.67
N MET A 185 5.04 17.97 -13.89
CA MET A 185 3.64 17.99 -14.32
C MET A 185 3.35 19.09 -15.35
N ALA A 186 4.05 20.23 -15.28
CA ALA A 186 3.86 21.35 -16.20
C ALA A 186 4.49 21.11 -17.59
N HIS A 187 5.65 20.45 -17.63
CA HIS A 187 6.35 20.09 -18.86
C HIS A 187 6.00 18.68 -19.37
N GLY A 188 5.21 17.93 -18.60
CA GLY A 188 4.77 16.59 -18.96
C GLY A 188 3.80 16.54 -20.15
N VAL A 189 3.62 15.33 -20.68
CA VAL A 189 2.79 15.06 -21.85
C VAL A 189 1.53 14.30 -21.42
N ARG A 190 0.39 14.65 -22.01
CA ARG A 190 -0.85 13.87 -21.91
C ARG A 190 -1.07 13.08 -23.19
N ASP A 191 -1.30 11.78 -23.05
CA ASP A 191 -1.64 10.88 -24.14
C ASP A 191 -2.88 10.07 -23.76
N GLY A 192 -4.04 10.47 -24.28
CA GLY A 192 -5.32 9.92 -23.86
C GLY A 192 -5.55 10.06 -22.34
N GLY A 193 -5.76 8.93 -21.67
CA GLY A 193 -5.93 8.86 -20.20
C GLY A 193 -4.60 8.85 -19.42
N ARG A 194 -3.46 8.78 -20.12
CA ARG A 194 -2.12 8.73 -19.52
C ARG A 194 -1.55 10.12 -19.37
N LEU A 195 -0.85 10.34 -18.26
CA LEU A 195 -0.07 11.54 -18.00
C LEU A 195 1.37 11.11 -17.71
N LEU A 196 2.29 11.62 -18.51
CA LEU A 196 3.72 11.34 -18.38
C LEU A 196 4.39 12.62 -17.87
N PRO A 197 4.77 12.69 -16.58
CA PRO A 197 5.58 13.80 -16.08
C PRO A 197 6.90 13.90 -16.86
N ASP A 198 7.42 15.11 -17.05
CA ASP A 198 8.71 15.31 -17.69
C ASP A 198 9.82 14.57 -16.92
N ALA A 199 10.58 13.75 -17.66
CA ALA A 199 11.56 12.86 -17.06
C ALA A 199 12.76 13.59 -16.44
N ALA A 200 13.22 14.69 -17.06
CA ALA A 200 14.38 15.43 -16.57
C ALA A 200 14.02 16.22 -15.30
N GLU A 201 12.84 16.86 -15.29
CA GLU A 201 12.34 17.58 -14.12
C GLU A 201 12.02 16.62 -12.96
N PHE A 202 11.39 15.47 -13.25
CA PHE A 202 11.10 14.49 -12.22
C PHE A 202 12.37 13.84 -11.66
N ALA A 203 13.42 13.69 -12.45
CA ALA A 203 14.69 13.14 -11.97
C ALA A 203 15.43 14.05 -10.98
N ALA A 204 15.13 15.35 -10.97
CA ALA A 204 15.59 16.27 -9.94
C ALA A 204 14.83 16.13 -8.62
N CYS A 205 13.72 15.39 -8.59
CA CYS A 205 12.89 15.20 -7.40
C CYS A 205 13.62 14.33 -6.36
N PRO A 206 13.76 14.81 -5.10
CA PRO A 206 14.25 13.97 -4.01
C PRO A 206 13.38 12.73 -3.82
N ALA A 207 14.00 11.58 -3.58
CA ALA A 207 13.28 10.34 -3.28
C ALA A 207 13.07 10.20 -1.78
N ASP A 208 11.83 10.17 -1.32
CA ASP A 208 11.48 10.01 0.10
C ASP A 208 10.05 9.48 0.27
N SER A 209 9.74 8.83 1.40
CA SER A 209 8.37 8.41 1.70
C SER A 209 7.54 9.58 2.21
N ILE A 210 6.22 9.49 2.06
CA ILE A 210 5.31 10.53 2.59
C ILE A 210 5.39 10.64 4.11
N ASP A 211 5.68 9.52 4.77
CA ASP A 211 5.86 9.44 6.22
C ASP A 211 6.99 10.38 6.66
N TYR A 212 8.17 10.23 6.09
CA TYR A 212 9.35 11.06 6.40
C TYR A 212 9.26 12.48 5.82
N ALA A 213 8.78 12.61 4.59
CA ALA A 213 8.74 13.90 3.91
C ALA A 213 7.76 14.87 4.59
N VAL A 214 6.64 14.35 5.12
CA VAL A 214 5.52 15.16 5.62
C VAL A 214 5.00 14.67 6.97
N MET A 215 4.56 13.43 7.10
CA MET A 215 3.73 13.01 8.24
C MET A 215 4.44 13.11 9.59
N GLU A 216 5.74 12.83 9.65
CA GLU A 216 6.53 12.97 10.88
C GLU A 216 6.78 14.43 11.29
N LYS A 217 6.67 15.36 10.34
CA LYS A 217 7.06 16.77 10.50
C LYS A 217 5.86 17.70 10.63
N ALA A 218 4.69 17.27 10.17
CA ALA A 218 3.49 18.11 10.11
C ALA A 218 2.81 18.25 11.48
N ASP A 219 2.35 19.46 11.80
CA ASP A 219 1.73 19.75 13.10
C ASP A 219 0.32 19.14 13.27
N ARG A 220 -0.41 19.02 12.16
CA ARG A 220 -1.83 18.65 12.11
C ARG A 220 -2.01 17.27 11.47
N VAL A 221 -1.51 16.26 12.15
CA VAL A 221 -1.71 14.86 11.77
C VAL A 221 -2.76 14.20 12.65
N ALA A 222 -3.71 13.54 12.00
CA ALA A 222 -4.81 12.81 12.63
C ALA A 222 -4.68 11.31 12.35
N VAL A 223 -5.19 10.49 13.26
CA VAL A 223 -5.27 9.04 13.12
C VAL A 223 -6.68 8.55 13.50
N ALA A 224 -7.26 7.69 12.68
CA ALA A 224 -8.44 6.92 13.02
C ALA A 224 -8.03 5.48 13.36
N PRO A 225 -8.08 5.06 14.64
CA PRO A 225 -7.88 3.68 15.02
C PRO A 225 -8.96 2.79 14.38
N VAL A 226 -8.56 1.74 13.69
CA VAL A 226 -9.48 0.87 12.96
C VAL A 226 -9.05 -0.59 13.02
N ALA A 227 -10.06 -1.47 13.12
CA ALA A 227 -9.93 -2.90 12.89
C ALA A 227 -10.75 -3.24 11.64
N MET A 228 -10.06 -3.37 10.50
CA MET A 228 -10.70 -3.60 9.19
C MET A 228 -10.22 -4.88 8.50
N GLY A 229 -9.57 -5.77 9.27
CA GLY A 229 -8.88 -6.95 8.75
C GLY A 229 -7.86 -6.56 7.67
N TRP A 230 -7.03 -5.58 7.99
CA TRP A 230 -5.97 -5.06 7.12
C TRP A 230 -4.77 -6.00 7.11
N SER A 231 -4.13 -6.12 5.97
CA SER A 231 -2.80 -6.72 5.82
C SER A 231 -2.06 -5.99 4.70
N ASP A 232 -0.77 -5.77 4.85
CA ASP A 232 0.08 -5.25 3.77
C ASP A 232 0.39 -6.30 2.68
N VAL A 233 -0.05 -7.55 2.87
CA VAL A 233 0.21 -8.71 1.98
C VAL A 233 1.69 -8.84 1.65
N GLY A 234 2.57 -8.35 2.53
CA GLY A 234 4.02 -8.37 2.36
C GLY A 234 4.64 -9.76 2.54
N SER A 235 3.82 -10.77 2.83
CA SER A 235 4.22 -12.16 3.04
C SER A 235 3.33 -13.13 2.30
N TRP A 236 3.89 -14.26 1.88
CA TRP A 236 3.10 -15.36 1.33
C TRP A 236 2.16 -15.97 2.37
N ASP A 237 2.51 -15.88 3.65
CA ASP A 237 1.64 -16.24 4.76
C ASP A 237 0.37 -15.39 4.81
N ALA A 238 0.47 -14.08 4.56
CA ALA A 238 -0.69 -13.21 4.44
C ALA A 238 -1.55 -13.61 3.23
N LEU A 239 -0.93 -14.00 2.11
CA LEU A 239 -1.67 -14.47 0.94
C LEU A 239 -2.42 -15.78 1.21
N HIS A 240 -1.83 -16.70 1.99
CA HIS A 240 -2.53 -17.90 2.48
C HIS A 240 -3.75 -17.51 3.31
N ALA A 241 -3.59 -16.61 4.27
CA ALA A 241 -4.65 -16.22 5.20
C ALA A 241 -5.85 -15.53 4.51
N LEU A 242 -5.60 -14.81 3.40
CA LEU A 242 -6.60 -14.05 2.67
C LEU A 242 -7.32 -14.86 1.58
N GLY A 243 -6.71 -15.94 1.10
CA GLY A 243 -7.26 -16.78 0.04
C GLY A 243 -8.42 -17.67 0.52
N PRO A 244 -9.25 -18.19 -0.41
CA PRO A 244 -10.24 -19.20 -0.06
C PRO A 244 -9.54 -20.51 0.34
N HIS A 245 -9.94 -21.09 1.47
CA HIS A 245 -9.42 -22.38 1.95
C HIS A 245 -10.34 -23.54 1.57
N ASP A 246 -9.73 -24.68 1.25
CA ASP A 246 -10.43 -25.96 1.19
C ASP A 246 -10.70 -26.54 2.60
N GLY A 247 -11.32 -27.72 2.66
CA GLY A 247 -11.62 -28.41 3.93
C GLY A 247 -10.39 -28.85 4.74
N ASN A 248 -9.18 -28.75 4.18
CA ASN A 248 -7.91 -29.06 4.83
C ASN A 248 -7.08 -27.80 5.13
N GLY A 249 -7.66 -26.60 4.95
CA GLY A 249 -6.97 -25.34 5.19
C GLY A 249 -6.00 -24.93 4.08
N ASN A 250 -6.08 -25.51 2.89
CA ASN A 250 -5.21 -25.15 1.77
C ASN A 250 -5.77 -23.96 0.99
N ALA A 251 -4.92 -22.99 0.68
CA ALA A 251 -5.20 -21.95 -0.30
C ALA A 251 -4.57 -22.39 -1.64
N LEU A 252 -5.40 -22.76 -2.62
CA LEU A 252 -4.99 -23.32 -3.91
C LEU A 252 -5.41 -22.38 -5.04
N ASP A 253 -4.47 -22.01 -5.92
CA ASP A 253 -4.74 -21.15 -7.08
C ASP A 253 -3.93 -21.59 -8.32
N GLY A 254 -4.62 -21.97 -9.39
CA GLY A 254 -4.04 -22.54 -10.62
C GLY A 254 -4.22 -24.06 -10.78
N GLU A 255 -3.47 -24.65 -11.70
CA GLU A 255 -3.52 -26.09 -12.02
C GLU A 255 -2.82 -26.92 -10.93
N ILE A 256 -3.58 -27.43 -9.96
CA ILE A 256 -3.06 -28.08 -8.76
C ILE A 256 -3.71 -29.45 -8.51
N VAL A 257 -2.89 -30.45 -8.24
CA VAL A 257 -3.28 -31.78 -7.78
C VAL A 257 -2.78 -31.98 -6.36
N ALA A 258 -3.70 -32.00 -5.38
CA ALA A 258 -3.37 -32.13 -3.97
C ALA A 258 -3.94 -33.43 -3.39
N LEU A 259 -3.08 -34.27 -2.80
CA LEU A 259 -3.46 -35.52 -2.13
C LEU A 259 -2.87 -35.55 -0.71
N ASP A 260 -3.70 -35.62 0.33
CA ASP A 260 -3.25 -35.54 1.73
C ASP A 260 -2.35 -34.30 1.99
N VAL A 261 -2.82 -33.14 1.52
CA VAL A 261 -2.15 -31.84 1.71
C VAL A 261 -2.95 -31.03 2.73
N ARG A 262 -2.27 -30.37 3.67
CA ARG A 262 -2.91 -29.60 4.74
C ARG A 262 -2.24 -28.26 4.97
N ASN A 263 -3.04 -27.23 5.21
CA ASN A 263 -2.57 -25.91 5.62
C ASN A 263 -1.50 -25.28 4.69
N CYS A 264 -1.52 -25.61 3.39
CA CYS A 264 -0.54 -25.12 2.42
C CYS A 264 -1.08 -23.94 1.59
N LEU A 265 -0.19 -23.07 1.13
CA LEU A 265 -0.45 -22.18 -0.01
C LEU A 265 0.21 -22.80 -1.24
N ILE A 266 -0.56 -23.14 -2.26
CA ILE A 266 -0.04 -23.63 -3.54
C ILE A 266 -0.57 -22.74 -4.63
N ARG A 267 0.34 -22.15 -5.41
CA ARG A 267 -0.02 -21.27 -6.51
C ARG A 267 0.79 -21.56 -7.77
N SER A 268 0.13 -21.57 -8.91
CA SER A 268 0.80 -21.69 -10.21
C SER A 268 0.17 -20.79 -11.27
N ASP A 269 1.00 -20.02 -11.97
CA ASP A 269 0.61 -19.33 -13.22
C ASP A 269 1.15 -20.02 -14.49
N GLY A 270 1.74 -21.22 -14.34
CA GLY A 270 2.39 -21.95 -15.42
C GLY A 270 2.23 -23.46 -15.28
N PRO A 271 3.21 -24.18 -14.70
CA PRO A 271 3.20 -25.64 -14.65
C PRO A 271 2.15 -26.20 -13.68
N THR A 272 1.65 -27.41 -13.93
CA THR A 272 0.84 -28.13 -12.94
C THR A 272 1.68 -28.46 -11.71
N ILE A 273 1.17 -28.15 -10.51
CA ILE A 273 1.80 -28.54 -9.24
C ILE A 273 1.07 -29.78 -8.69
N ALA A 274 1.79 -30.88 -8.50
CA ALA A 274 1.31 -32.05 -7.79
C ALA A 274 1.99 -32.14 -6.41
N ALA A 275 1.18 -32.16 -5.34
CA ALA A 275 1.65 -32.25 -3.96
C ALA A 275 0.97 -33.41 -3.25
N ILE A 276 1.76 -34.23 -2.54
CA ILE A 276 1.28 -35.37 -1.78
C ILE A 276 1.90 -35.45 -0.39
N GLY A 277 1.08 -35.59 0.66
CA GLY A 277 1.55 -35.82 2.04
C GLY A 277 2.33 -34.67 2.67
N VAL A 278 2.15 -33.43 2.18
CA VAL A 278 2.86 -32.24 2.68
C VAL A 278 1.94 -31.35 3.49
N SER A 279 2.49 -30.64 4.46
CA SER A 279 1.74 -29.70 5.29
C SER A 279 2.55 -28.46 5.60
N ASP A 280 1.86 -27.34 5.85
CA ASP A 280 2.45 -26.07 6.28
C ASP A 280 3.52 -25.53 5.31
N LEU A 281 3.31 -25.71 4.00
CA LEU A 281 4.20 -25.23 2.95
C LEU A 281 3.59 -24.10 2.13
N ILE A 282 4.47 -23.28 1.57
CA ILE A 282 4.21 -22.32 0.51
C ILE A 282 4.95 -22.82 -0.74
N ILE A 283 4.18 -23.11 -1.79
CA ILE A 283 4.67 -23.61 -3.07
C ILE A 283 4.15 -22.66 -4.15
N VAL A 284 5.06 -21.92 -4.79
CA VAL A 284 4.69 -20.96 -5.84
C VAL A 284 5.48 -21.27 -7.10
N ALA A 285 4.79 -21.58 -8.18
CA ALA A 285 5.38 -21.65 -9.51
C ALA A 285 4.99 -20.40 -10.32
N SER A 286 6.00 -19.70 -10.84
CA SER A 286 5.79 -18.60 -11.77
C SER A 286 6.77 -18.68 -12.94
N GLY A 287 6.23 -18.85 -14.15
CA GLY A 287 7.03 -19.15 -15.34
C GLY A 287 7.93 -20.39 -15.13
N ASN A 288 9.24 -20.21 -15.21
CA ASN A 288 10.24 -21.27 -15.02
C ASN A 288 10.79 -21.37 -13.58
N ASN A 289 10.30 -20.56 -12.65
CA ASN A 289 10.79 -20.49 -11.29
C ASN A 289 9.80 -21.16 -10.32
N VAL A 290 10.34 -21.90 -9.35
CA VAL A 290 9.55 -22.51 -8.28
C VAL A 290 10.15 -22.14 -6.93
N LEU A 291 9.32 -21.56 -6.07
CA LEU A 291 9.63 -21.31 -4.67
C LEU A 291 8.93 -22.35 -3.81
N VAL A 292 9.69 -22.98 -2.91
CA VAL A 292 9.16 -23.87 -1.88
C VAL A 292 9.74 -23.47 -0.54
N MET A 293 8.87 -23.20 0.44
CA MET A 293 9.31 -22.89 1.80
C MET A 293 8.27 -23.30 2.84
N PRO A 294 8.67 -23.49 4.11
CA PRO A 294 7.72 -23.56 5.20
C PRO A 294 6.93 -22.26 5.37
N ARG A 295 5.69 -22.37 5.81
CA ARG A 295 4.91 -21.24 6.32
C ARG A 295 5.59 -20.60 7.52
N GLY A 296 5.39 -19.30 7.70
CA GLY A 296 6.01 -18.46 8.72
C GLY A 296 7.43 -17.98 8.37
N ARG A 297 7.98 -18.36 7.21
CA ARG A 297 9.33 -17.96 6.77
C ARG A 297 9.33 -17.02 5.57
N SER A 298 8.19 -16.39 5.26
CA SER A 298 8.04 -15.51 4.11
C SER A 298 9.04 -14.35 4.03
N GLN A 299 9.55 -13.87 5.18
CA GLN A 299 10.54 -12.78 5.21
C GLN A 299 11.89 -13.17 4.58
N GLU A 300 12.19 -14.46 4.50
CA GLU A 300 13.45 -14.98 3.94
C GLU A 300 13.46 -15.00 2.41
N VAL A 301 12.34 -14.70 1.75
CA VAL A 301 12.25 -14.67 0.29
C VAL A 301 13.20 -13.63 -0.32
N ARG A 302 13.47 -12.51 0.37
CA ARG A 302 14.46 -11.53 -0.11
C ARG A 302 15.86 -12.14 -0.24
N SER A 303 16.23 -13.04 0.67
CA SER A 303 17.53 -13.71 0.66
C SER A 303 17.67 -14.65 -0.53
N ILE A 304 16.60 -15.37 -0.92
CA ILE A 304 16.66 -16.25 -2.10
C ILE A 304 16.70 -15.45 -3.40
N VAL A 305 15.99 -14.32 -3.49
CA VAL A 305 16.05 -13.43 -4.66
C VAL A 305 17.46 -12.89 -4.87
N ALA A 306 18.12 -12.43 -3.79
CA ALA A 306 19.50 -11.96 -3.85
C ALA A 306 20.47 -13.07 -4.28
N ALA A 307 20.27 -14.30 -3.80
CA ALA A 307 21.10 -15.45 -4.17
C ALA A 307 20.93 -15.87 -5.64
N LEU A 308 19.72 -15.76 -6.19
CA LEU A 308 19.43 -16.04 -7.61
C LEU A 308 20.06 -14.98 -8.52
N GLN A 309 19.93 -13.70 -8.19
CA GLN A 309 20.57 -12.60 -8.92
C GLN A 309 22.09 -12.74 -8.97
N ALA A 310 22.72 -13.16 -7.85
CA ALA A 310 24.16 -13.39 -7.80
C ALA A 310 24.62 -14.54 -8.72
N LYS A 311 23.78 -15.56 -8.93
CA LYS A 311 24.06 -16.65 -9.88
C LYS A 311 23.94 -16.21 -11.33
N GLU A 312 22.95 -15.38 -11.67
CA GLU A 312 22.76 -14.87 -13.03
C GLU A 312 23.88 -13.90 -13.47
N THR A 313 24.50 -13.18 -12.54
CA THR A 313 25.67 -12.32 -12.83
C THR A 313 27.02 -13.06 -12.86
N GLY A 314 27.03 -14.36 -12.53
CA GLY A 314 28.22 -15.21 -12.46
C GLY A 314 28.45 -16.10 -13.68
N GLU A 315 27.59 -16.01 -14.70
CA GLU A 315 27.72 -16.60 -16.04
C GLU A 315 28.09 -15.53 -17.08
#